data_AF-A0AA39INN4-F1
#
_entry.id   AF-A0AA39INN4-F1
#
_cell.length_a   1.000
_cell.length_b   1.000
_cell.length_c   1.000
_cell.angle_alpha   90.00
_cell.angle_beta   90.00
_cell.angle_gamma   90.00
#
_symmetry.space_group_name_H-M   'P 1'
#
loop_
_entity.id
_entity.type
_entity.pdbx_description
1 polymer ?
#
loop_
_entity_poly.entity_id
_entity_poly.type
_entity_poly.pdbx_seq_one_letter_code
_entity_poly.pdbx_strand_id
1 'polypeptide(L)'
;MNRLSIGVLYIGSAIICSPLNLRILYVLCTNQHLRKLECYRIMARMQLFTCIALPFYIAYGITVITKSPLYGVTVAFCNLDDAAYNAIVGMDLILSLNRLNVIFDLKIPTKALQWIVLVHVTIYFAVIMSPLAGNYFREDHIFIKPDYSLPLTGHVVLVASFYCAACSLLTMCVYAIIVAFLIHKKCRSSLTRSAISEKPILIQAITRFLGDATVQILFQVSLSLDSVNDTSFMFESATYCALLFNYLCFAPLTCILINRTLKAAVFKYSTVSRTVCVG
;
A
#
# COMPACT_ATOMS: atom_id res chain seq x y z
N MET A 1 -18.77 -2.37 19.31
CA MET A 1 -18.45 -3.48 18.39
C MET A 1 -17.79 -4.60 19.20
N ASN A 2 -18.26 -5.85 19.11
CA ASN A 2 -17.71 -6.94 19.92
C ASN A 2 -16.30 -7.31 19.42
N ARG A 3 -15.37 -7.62 20.34
CA ARG A 3 -13.99 -8.03 19.99
C ARG A 3 -13.96 -9.20 19.01
N LEU A 4 -14.89 -10.14 19.19
CA LEU A 4 -15.08 -11.26 18.28
C LEU A 4 -15.34 -10.79 16.85
N SER A 5 -16.22 -9.79 16.66
CA SER A 5 -16.52 -9.23 15.34
C SER A 5 -15.29 -8.56 14.72
N ILE A 6 -14.49 -7.83 15.52
CA ILE A 6 -13.26 -7.19 15.07
C ILE A 6 -12.24 -8.25 14.62
N GLY A 7 -11.96 -9.26 15.44
CA GLY A 7 -10.99 -10.30 15.10
C GLY A 7 -11.42 -11.15 13.91
N VAL A 8 -12.71 -11.50 13.81
CA VAL A 8 -13.27 -12.20 12.64
C VAL A 8 -13.16 -11.35 11.38
N LEU A 9 -13.37 -10.03 11.47
CA LEU A 9 -13.21 -9.13 10.34
C LEU A 9 -11.77 -9.17 9.80
N TYR A 10 -10.75 -9.05 10.67
CA TYR A 10 -9.34 -9.10 10.26
C TYR A 10 -8.95 -10.44 9.62
N ILE A 11 -9.31 -11.55 10.26
CA ILE A 11 -9.02 -12.90 9.75
C ILE A 11 -9.76 -13.12 8.42
N GLY A 12 -11.05 -12.79 8.38
CA GLY A 12 -11.90 -12.97 7.22
C GLY A 12 -11.42 -12.16 6.02
N SER A 13 -11.11 -10.87 6.20
CA SER A 13 -10.57 -10.05 5.12
C SER A 13 -9.21 -10.54 4.63
N ALA A 14 -8.34 -11.01 5.53
CA ALA A 14 -7.05 -11.55 5.16
C ALA A 14 -7.20 -12.82 4.32
N ILE A 15 -8.03 -13.76 4.75
CA ILE A 15 -8.27 -15.02 4.03
C ILE A 15 -8.95 -14.76 2.68
N ILE A 16 -9.93 -13.85 2.61
CA ILE A 16 -10.67 -13.55 1.37
C ILE A 16 -9.80 -12.77 0.37
N CYS A 17 -9.06 -11.76 0.82
CA CYS A 17 -8.24 -10.92 -0.07
C CYS A 17 -6.88 -11.59 -0.40
N SER A 18 -6.36 -12.53 0.41
CA SER A 18 -5.11 -13.27 0.14
C SER A 18 -5.03 -13.95 -1.24
N PRO A 19 -5.99 -14.81 -1.65
CA PRO A 19 -5.92 -15.48 -2.96
C PRO A 19 -5.95 -14.49 -4.12
N LEU A 20 -6.64 -13.36 -3.97
CA LEU A 20 -6.66 -12.29 -4.98
C LEU A 20 -5.28 -11.64 -5.11
N ASN A 21 -4.68 -11.24 -3.98
CA ASN A 21 -3.36 -10.63 -3.92
C ASN A 21 -2.27 -11.56 -4.46
N LEU A 22 -2.28 -12.84 -4.07
CA LEU A 22 -1.37 -13.87 -4.58
C LEU A 22 -1.57 -14.13 -6.07
N ARG A 23 -2.81 -14.14 -6.57
CA ARG A 23 -3.10 -14.31 -7.99
C ARG A 23 -2.58 -13.14 -8.82
N ILE A 24 -2.76 -11.90 -8.36
CA ILE A 24 -2.21 -10.72 -9.02
C ILE A 24 -0.68 -10.81 -9.06
N LEU A 25 -0.05 -11.12 -7.94
CA LEU A 25 1.41 -11.30 -7.86
C LEU A 25 1.89 -12.36 -8.84
N TYR A 26 1.24 -13.52 -8.84
CA TYR A 26 1.55 -14.63 -9.75
C TYR A 26 1.48 -14.19 -11.22
N VAL A 27 0.41 -13.50 -11.62
CA VAL A 27 0.25 -13.02 -13.01
C VAL A 27 1.33 -12.01 -13.38
N LEU A 28 1.65 -11.06 -12.49
CA LEU A 28 2.71 -10.07 -12.72
C LEU A 28 4.10 -10.72 -12.81
N CYS A 29 4.35 -11.79 -12.06
CA CYS A 29 5.64 -12.51 -12.05
C CYS A 29 5.80 -13.52 -13.20
N THR A 30 4.71 -14.12 -13.68
CA THR A 30 4.76 -15.16 -14.72
C THR A 30 4.60 -14.60 -16.13
N ASN A 31 3.84 -13.52 -16.32
CA ASN A 31 3.60 -12.98 -17.65
C ASN A 31 4.81 -12.18 -18.16
N GLN A 32 5.55 -12.77 -19.10
CA GLN A 32 6.75 -12.16 -19.70
C GLN A 32 6.48 -10.81 -20.37
N HIS A 33 5.29 -10.62 -20.97
CA HIS A 33 4.93 -9.35 -21.61
C HIS A 33 4.80 -8.22 -20.58
N LEU A 34 4.09 -8.48 -19.48
CA LEU A 34 3.96 -7.50 -18.39
C LEU A 34 5.31 -7.20 -17.75
N ARG A 35 6.15 -8.21 -17.55
CA ARG A 35 7.49 -8.07 -16.98
C ARG A 35 8.45 -7.24 -17.81
N LYS A 36 8.22 -6.99 -19.09
CA LYS A 36 9.09 -6.10 -19.87
C LYS A 36 8.93 -4.63 -19.46
N LEU A 37 7.75 -4.26 -18.97
CA LEU A 37 7.44 -2.88 -18.58
C LEU A 37 7.81 -2.64 -17.12
N GLU A 38 8.52 -1.54 -16.88
CA GLU A 38 9.03 -1.21 -15.55
C GLU A 38 7.90 -0.94 -14.54
N CYS A 39 6.81 -0.30 -14.97
CA CYS A 39 5.66 -0.01 -14.10
C CYS A 39 5.05 -1.29 -13.50
N TYR A 40 4.93 -2.38 -14.27
CA TYR A 40 4.42 -3.64 -13.76
C TYR A 40 5.40 -4.35 -12.82
N ARG A 41 6.71 -4.15 -12.98
CA ARG A 41 7.70 -4.65 -12.02
C ARG A 41 7.58 -3.94 -10.67
N ILE A 42 7.38 -2.62 -10.68
CA ILE A 42 7.16 -1.84 -9.46
C ILE A 42 5.86 -2.31 -8.78
N MET A 43 4.77 -2.45 -9.54
CA MET A 43 3.50 -2.99 -9.01
C MET A 43 3.66 -4.40 -8.43
N ALA A 44 4.46 -5.27 -9.05
CA ALA A 44 4.72 -6.61 -8.53
C ALA A 44 5.44 -6.58 -7.17
N ARG A 45 6.39 -5.64 -6.99
CA ARG A 45 7.09 -5.45 -5.70
C ARG A 45 6.14 -4.92 -4.63
N MET A 46 5.28 -3.95 -4.95
CA MET A 46 4.25 -3.48 -4.02
C MET A 46 3.33 -4.62 -3.59
N GLN A 47 2.88 -5.43 -4.56
CA GLN A 47 2.02 -6.57 -4.29
C GLN A 47 2.71 -7.65 -3.45
N LEU A 48 4.03 -7.83 -3.61
CA LEU A 48 4.82 -8.70 -2.75
C LEU A 48 4.80 -8.21 -1.29
N PHE A 49 5.00 -6.91 -1.05
CA PHE A 49 4.92 -6.34 0.30
C PHE A 49 3.52 -6.49 0.90
N THR A 50 2.45 -6.30 0.11
CA THR A 50 1.08 -6.58 0.57
C THR A 50 0.89 -8.05 0.97
N CYS A 51 1.50 -8.99 0.24
CA CYS A 51 1.45 -10.40 0.60
C CYS A 51 2.26 -10.71 1.88
N ILE A 52 3.40 -10.04 2.09
CA ILE A 52 4.21 -10.16 3.30
C ILE A 52 3.47 -9.62 4.54
N ALA A 53 2.60 -8.63 4.36
CA ALA A 53 1.74 -8.07 5.40
C ALA A 53 0.56 -8.97 5.80
N LEU A 54 0.10 -9.90 4.94
CA LEU A 54 -1.07 -10.75 5.22
C LEU A 54 -1.02 -11.55 6.54
N PRO A 55 0.11 -12.19 6.92
CA PRO A 55 0.21 -12.93 8.18
C PRO A 55 -0.04 -12.07 9.41
N PHE A 56 0.29 -10.77 9.37
CA PHE A 56 0.02 -9.84 10.46
C PHE A 56 -1.47 -9.77 10.75
N TYR A 57 -2.33 -9.54 9.75
CA TYR A 57 -3.77 -9.42 9.97
C TYR A 57 -4.40 -10.69 10.54
N ILE A 58 -3.89 -11.87 10.16
CA ILE A 58 -4.34 -13.15 10.72
C ILE A 58 -3.92 -13.26 12.19
N ALA A 59 -2.62 -13.06 12.49
CA ALA A 59 -2.09 -13.12 13.84
C ALA A 59 -2.75 -12.07 14.77
N TYR A 60 -3.01 -10.89 14.24
CA TYR A 60 -3.68 -9.79 14.92
C TYR A 60 -5.11 -10.16 15.29
N GLY A 61 -5.91 -10.67 14.35
CA GLY A 61 -7.27 -11.10 14.64
C GLY A 61 -7.34 -12.24 15.67
N ILE A 62 -6.40 -13.19 15.63
CA ILE A 62 -6.27 -14.24 16.66
C ILE A 62 -5.95 -13.64 18.03
N THR A 63 -5.03 -12.67 18.08
CA THR A 63 -4.64 -11.98 19.32
C THR A 63 -5.82 -11.24 19.93
N VAL A 64 -6.62 -10.54 19.11
CA VAL A 64 -7.83 -9.82 19.55
C VAL A 64 -8.89 -10.77 20.12
N ILE A 65 -9.06 -11.96 19.53
CA ILE A 65 -10.05 -12.96 19.99
C ILE A 65 -9.57 -13.64 21.28
N THR A 66 -8.31 -14.07 21.32
CA THR A 66 -7.74 -14.85 22.42
C THR A 66 -7.30 -14.01 23.61
N LYS A 67 -7.18 -12.69 23.43
CA LYS A 67 -6.63 -11.74 24.42
C LYS A 67 -5.22 -12.12 24.87
N SER A 68 -4.46 -12.78 24.00
CA SER A 68 -3.10 -13.20 24.30
C SER A 68 -2.20 -12.87 23.13
N PRO A 69 -1.13 -12.08 23.32
CA PRO A 69 -0.13 -11.90 22.28
C PRO A 69 0.52 -13.26 22.05
N LEU A 70 0.52 -13.75 20.81
CA LEU A 70 1.01 -15.08 20.42
C LEU A 70 2.54 -15.23 20.66
N TYR A 71 2.98 -15.26 21.92
CA TYR A 71 4.39 -15.28 22.32
C TYR A 71 5.23 -14.18 21.65
N GLY A 72 4.65 -12.98 21.45
CA GLY A 72 5.31 -11.86 20.77
C GLY A 72 5.35 -11.94 19.24
N VAL A 73 4.91 -13.06 18.63
CA VAL A 73 4.88 -13.24 17.16
C VAL A 73 4.02 -12.17 16.49
N THR A 74 2.88 -11.81 17.11
CA THR A 74 2.01 -10.77 16.56
C THR A 74 2.69 -9.41 16.49
N VAL A 75 3.54 -9.07 17.48
CA VAL A 75 4.32 -7.83 17.47
C VAL A 75 5.38 -7.86 16.37
N ALA A 76 6.08 -8.98 16.21
CA ALA A 76 7.05 -9.13 15.11
C ALA A 76 6.39 -8.98 13.73
N PHE A 77 5.19 -9.55 13.55
CA PHE A 77 4.43 -9.36 12.31
C PHE A 77 3.91 -7.93 12.14
N CYS A 78 3.55 -7.22 13.22
CA CYS A 78 3.22 -5.80 13.15
C CYS A 78 4.40 -4.97 12.64
N ASN A 79 5.58 -5.19 13.19
CA ASN A 79 6.80 -4.51 12.77
C ASN A 79 7.13 -4.79 11.29
N LEU A 80 6.85 -6.01 10.82
CA LEU A 80 6.98 -6.39 9.42
C LEU A 80 5.94 -5.71 8.52
N ASP A 81 4.68 -5.61 8.97
CA ASP A 81 3.61 -4.87 8.28
C ASP A 81 3.95 -3.38 8.16
N ASP A 82 4.41 -2.75 9.25
CA ASP A 82 4.86 -1.35 9.25
C ASP A 82 5.99 -1.12 8.23
N ALA A 83 6.98 -2.01 8.17
CA ALA A 83 8.05 -1.92 7.19
C ALA A 83 7.55 -2.13 5.75
N ALA A 84 6.68 -3.13 5.54
CA ALA A 84 6.07 -3.41 4.24
C ALA A 84 5.23 -2.21 3.76
N TYR A 85 4.51 -1.55 4.67
CA TYR A 85 3.74 -0.35 4.38
C TYR A 85 4.62 0.81 3.90
N ASN A 86 5.70 1.11 4.63
CA ASN A 86 6.69 2.11 4.20
C ASN A 86 7.23 1.79 2.79
N ALA A 87 7.51 0.52 2.50
CA ALA A 87 7.95 0.10 1.16
C ALA A 87 6.90 0.37 0.07
N ILE A 88 5.63 0.08 0.35
CA ILE A 88 4.52 0.32 -0.58
C ILE A 88 4.42 1.81 -0.90
N VAL A 89 4.45 2.66 0.12
CA VAL A 89 4.35 4.13 -0.05
C VAL A 89 5.54 4.68 -0.86
N GLY A 90 6.77 4.22 -0.57
CA GLY A 90 7.94 4.58 -1.36
C GLY A 90 7.87 4.12 -2.82
N MET A 91 7.37 2.91 -3.05
CA MET A 91 7.19 2.36 -4.41
C MET A 91 6.07 3.06 -5.18
N ASP A 92 5.03 3.57 -4.51
CA ASP A 92 3.99 4.40 -5.13
C ASP A 92 4.55 5.70 -5.70
N LEU A 93 5.43 6.38 -4.96
CA LEU A 93 6.14 7.55 -5.47
C LEU A 93 6.96 7.20 -6.70
N ILE A 94 7.72 6.11 -6.67
CA ILE A 94 8.52 5.67 -7.82
C ILE A 94 7.64 5.32 -9.02
N LEU A 95 6.48 4.69 -8.79
CA LEU A 95 5.52 4.38 -9.85
C LEU A 95 4.98 5.67 -10.51
N SER A 96 4.69 6.70 -9.72
CA SER A 96 4.26 8.00 -10.23
C SER A 96 5.37 8.69 -11.03
N LEU A 97 6.61 8.66 -10.55
CA LEU A 97 7.79 9.19 -11.26
C LEU A 97 8.06 8.42 -12.56
N ASN A 98 7.91 7.10 -12.56
CA ASN A 98 8.03 6.29 -13.77
C ASN A 98 6.97 6.68 -14.83
N ARG A 99 5.74 6.98 -14.40
CA ARG A 99 4.70 7.48 -15.31
C ARG A 99 5.04 8.87 -15.85
N LEU A 100 5.51 9.77 -14.97
CA LEU A 100 6.02 11.08 -15.37
C LEU A 100 7.15 10.94 -16.41
N ASN A 101 8.06 10.01 -16.17
CA ASN A 101 9.17 9.69 -17.06
C ASN A 101 8.72 9.32 -18.47
N VAL A 102 7.70 8.46 -18.57
CA VAL A 102 7.15 8.01 -19.85
C VAL A 102 6.34 9.11 -20.55
N ILE A 103 5.59 9.93 -19.82
CA ILE A 103 4.72 10.96 -20.40
C ILE A 103 5.50 12.17 -20.90
N PHE A 104 6.55 12.56 -20.17
CA PHE A 104 7.38 13.74 -20.46
C PHE A 104 8.72 13.39 -21.13
N ASP A 105 8.97 12.11 -21.39
CA ASP A 105 10.25 11.59 -21.92
C ASP A 105 11.46 12.04 -21.10
N LEU A 106 11.32 12.02 -19.77
CA LEU A 106 12.42 12.33 -18.85
C LEU A 106 13.38 11.14 -18.72
N LYS A 107 14.55 11.37 -18.12
CA LYS A 107 15.54 10.31 -17.82
C LYS A 107 15.74 10.14 -16.32
N ILE A 108 14.65 9.90 -15.60
CA ILE A 108 14.65 9.67 -14.15
C ILE A 108 15.23 8.27 -13.86
N PRO A 109 16.25 8.13 -12.99
CA PRO A 109 16.86 6.84 -12.66
C PRO A 109 15.99 6.04 -11.66
N THR A 110 14.79 5.65 -12.07
CA THR A 110 13.79 4.92 -11.26
C THR A 110 14.33 3.65 -10.60
N LYS A 111 15.24 2.93 -11.25
CA LYS A 111 15.89 1.73 -10.67
C LYS A 111 16.75 2.06 -9.44
N ALA A 112 17.48 3.17 -9.46
CA ALA A 112 18.30 3.60 -8.33
C ALA A 112 17.39 4.01 -7.15
N LEU A 113 16.32 4.74 -7.44
CA LEU A 113 15.30 5.10 -6.44
C LEU A 113 14.66 3.86 -5.79
N GLN A 114 14.38 2.81 -6.57
CA GLN A 114 13.86 1.54 -6.02
C GLN A 114 14.83 0.91 -5.03
N TRP A 115 16.13 0.90 -5.32
CA TRP A 115 17.14 0.41 -4.39
C TRP A 115 17.22 1.26 -3.12
N ILE A 116 17.13 2.58 -3.24
CA ILE A 116 17.12 3.50 -2.09
C ILE A 116 15.93 3.18 -1.17
N VAL A 117 14.73 3.00 -1.72
CA VAL A 117 13.53 2.62 -0.93
C VAL A 117 13.73 1.28 -0.24
N LEU A 118 14.27 0.27 -0.95
CA LEU A 118 14.51 -1.04 -0.35
C LEU A 118 15.54 -0.99 0.78
N VAL A 119 16.63 -0.24 0.61
CA VAL A 119 17.66 -0.04 1.65
C VAL A 119 17.06 0.67 2.86
N HIS A 120 16.31 1.76 2.63
CA HIS A 120 15.63 2.51 3.69
C HIS A 120 14.71 1.61 4.53
N VAL A 121 13.83 0.85 3.87
CA VAL A 121 12.89 -0.06 4.55
C VAL A 121 13.63 -1.18 5.29
N THR A 122 14.71 -1.70 4.72
CA THR A 122 15.51 -2.75 5.38
C THR A 122 16.15 -2.23 6.66
N ILE A 123 16.71 -1.02 6.62
CA ILE A 123 17.26 -0.35 7.82
C ILE A 123 16.15 -0.09 8.83
N TYR A 124 15.01 0.46 8.39
CA TYR A 124 13.84 0.69 9.25
C TYR A 124 13.38 -0.59 9.96
N PHE A 125 13.22 -1.69 9.20
CA PHE A 125 12.84 -2.99 9.73
C PHE A 125 13.85 -3.53 10.74
N ALA A 126 15.16 -3.41 10.45
CA ALA A 126 16.20 -3.83 11.37
C ALA A 126 16.17 -3.03 12.68
N VAL A 127 15.92 -1.72 12.63
CA VAL A 127 15.83 -0.86 13.82
C VAL A 127 14.60 -1.20 14.66
N ILE A 128 13.42 -1.36 14.05
CA ILE A 128 12.19 -1.67 14.80
C ILE A 128 12.13 -3.11 15.33
N MET A 129 12.94 -4.02 14.78
CA MET A 129 13.14 -5.38 15.31
C MET A 129 14.24 -5.44 16.39
N SER A 130 15.01 -4.36 16.57
CA SER A 130 16.06 -4.28 17.58
C SER A 130 15.46 -3.99 18.97
N PRO A 131 16.19 -4.23 20.08
CA PRO A 131 15.71 -3.87 21.42
C PRO A 131 15.65 -2.35 21.67
N LEU A 132 16.00 -1.50 20.70
CA LEU A 132 16.04 -0.04 20.86
C LEU A 132 14.75 0.65 20.44
N ALA A 133 13.90 -0.02 19.66
CA ALA A 133 12.61 0.48 19.20
C ALA A 133 11.63 -0.67 19.10
N GLY A 134 10.35 -0.41 19.31
CA GLY A 134 9.37 -1.48 19.26
C GLY A 134 7.95 -1.00 19.44
N ASN A 135 7.05 -1.96 19.25
CA ASN A 135 5.63 -1.82 19.45
C ASN A 135 5.19 -2.78 20.56
N TYR A 136 4.13 -2.44 21.28
CA TYR A 136 3.54 -3.31 22.30
C TYR A 136 2.02 -3.32 22.20
N PHE A 137 1.41 -4.38 22.71
CA PHE A 137 -0.05 -4.43 22.85
C PHE A 137 -0.48 -3.64 24.07
N ARG A 138 -1.50 -2.78 23.90
CA ARG A 138 -2.22 -2.22 25.04
C ARG A 138 -2.86 -3.34 25.87
N GLU A 139 -3.11 -3.10 27.15
CA GLU A 139 -3.68 -4.09 28.09
C GLU A 139 -5.01 -4.69 27.63
N ASP A 140 -5.75 -3.99 26.77
CA ASP A 140 -6.98 -4.51 26.19
C ASP A 140 -6.73 -5.58 25.10
N HIS A 141 -5.50 -5.71 24.61
CA HIS A 141 -5.06 -6.53 23.48
C HIS A 141 -5.80 -6.23 22.17
N ILE A 142 -6.33 -5.01 22.03
CA ILE A 142 -7.08 -4.61 20.84
C ILE A 142 -6.24 -3.73 19.93
N PHE A 143 -5.31 -2.94 20.48
CA PHE A 143 -4.47 -2.03 19.71
C PHE A 143 -3.01 -2.25 20.00
N ILE A 144 -2.20 -1.94 18.98
CA ILE A 144 -0.75 -1.93 19.06
C ILE A 144 -0.32 -0.47 19.10
N LYS A 145 0.52 -0.13 20.08
CA LYS A 145 1.07 1.22 20.25
C LYS A 145 2.59 1.18 20.19
N PRO A 146 3.23 2.27 19.73
CA PRO A 146 4.67 2.42 19.86
C PRO A 146 5.08 2.43 21.33
N ASP A 147 6.11 1.67 21.69
CA ASP A 147 6.67 1.66 23.05
C ASP A 147 7.64 2.83 23.23
N TYR A 148 7.13 3.96 23.74
CA TYR A 148 7.93 5.16 24.01
C TYR A 148 8.86 5.03 25.22
N SER A 149 8.85 3.90 25.95
CA SER A 149 9.87 3.63 26.97
C SER A 149 11.24 3.30 26.36
N LEU A 150 11.27 2.89 25.09
CA LEU A 150 12.49 2.57 24.35
C LEU A 150 13.08 3.84 23.69
N PRO A 151 14.42 3.98 23.68
CA PRO A 151 15.09 5.23 23.33
C PRO A 151 14.92 5.66 21.87
N LEU A 152 14.75 4.72 20.93
CA LEU A 152 14.64 5.04 19.50
C LEU A 152 13.20 5.04 18.97
N THR A 153 12.21 4.52 19.70
CA THR A 153 10.83 4.39 19.18
C THR A 153 10.28 5.73 18.70
N GLY A 154 10.44 6.81 19.49
CA GLY A 154 9.95 8.14 19.10
C GLY A 154 10.58 8.64 17.80
N HIS A 155 11.88 8.43 17.60
CA HIS A 155 12.58 8.79 16.38
C HIS A 155 12.13 7.94 15.18
N VAL A 156 11.94 6.64 15.38
CA VAL A 156 11.46 5.71 14.35
C VAL A 156 10.06 6.10 13.86
N VAL A 157 9.14 6.35 14.78
CA VAL A 157 7.76 6.78 14.47
C VAL A 157 7.76 8.13 13.73
N LEU A 158 8.57 9.10 14.19
CA LEU A 158 8.69 10.41 13.56
C LEU A 158 9.22 10.29 12.12
N VAL A 159 10.31 9.54 11.93
CA VAL A 159 10.94 9.33 10.60
C VAL A 159 9.99 8.61 9.66
N ALA A 160 9.33 7.54 10.09
CA ALA A 160 8.35 6.82 9.27
C ALA A 160 7.16 7.71 8.90
N SER A 161 6.62 8.47 9.86
CA SER A 161 5.50 9.37 9.62
C SER A 161 5.87 10.46 8.61
N PHE A 162 7.03 11.09 8.77
CA PHE A 162 7.53 12.09 7.85
C PHE A 162 7.81 11.50 6.45
N TYR A 163 8.43 10.33 6.40
CA TYR A 163 8.71 9.61 5.15
C TYR A 163 7.42 9.31 4.38
N CYS A 164 6.44 8.69 5.04
CA CYS A 164 5.15 8.36 4.44
C CYS A 164 4.40 9.61 3.98
N ALA A 165 4.35 10.67 4.80
CA ALA A 165 3.70 11.92 4.43
C ALA A 165 4.38 12.61 3.23
N ALA A 166 5.72 12.68 3.24
CA ALA A 166 6.49 13.27 2.15
C ALA A 166 6.32 12.50 0.83
N CYS A 167 6.41 11.17 0.87
CA CYS A 167 6.21 10.32 -0.31
C CYS A 167 4.78 10.43 -0.86
N SER A 168 3.76 10.43 0.00
CA SER A 168 2.36 10.63 -0.42
C SER A 168 2.14 12.02 -1.04
N LEU A 169 2.68 13.08 -0.43
CA LEU A 169 2.58 14.45 -0.93
C LEU A 169 3.27 14.60 -2.30
N LEU A 170 4.50 14.10 -2.43
CA LEU A 170 5.23 14.13 -3.69
C LEU A 170 4.49 13.34 -4.78
N THR A 171 3.93 12.18 -4.43
CA THR A 171 3.11 11.37 -5.34
C THR A 171 1.90 12.18 -5.85
N MET A 172 1.22 12.90 -4.95
CA MET A 172 0.13 13.80 -5.32
C MET A 172 0.58 14.89 -6.28
N CYS A 173 1.68 15.58 -5.97
CA CYS A 173 2.23 16.64 -6.82
C CYS A 173 2.58 16.12 -8.22
N VAL A 174 3.23 14.95 -8.31
CA VAL A 174 3.56 14.32 -9.60
C VAL A 174 2.30 14.01 -10.40
N TYR A 175 1.26 13.46 -9.78
CA TYR A 175 0.01 13.21 -10.47
C TYR A 175 -0.74 14.49 -10.86
N ALA A 176 -0.73 15.53 -10.02
CA ALA A 176 -1.31 16.82 -10.36
C ALA A 176 -0.62 17.44 -11.60
N ILE A 177 0.71 17.32 -11.70
CA ILE A 177 1.48 17.74 -12.88
C ILE A 177 1.07 16.95 -14.12
N ILE A 178 0.99 15.61 -14.00
CA ILE A 178 0.53 14.74 -15.10
C ILE A 178 -0.86 15.15 -15.57
N VAL A 179 -1.80 15.35 -14.64
CA VAL A 179 -3.18 15.77 -14.95
C VAL A 179 -3.21 17.12 -15.67
N ALA A 180 -2.55 18.13 -15.10
CA ALA A 180 -2.52 19.47 -15.67
C ALA A 180 -1.95 19.44 -17.09
N PHE A 181 -0.90 18.66 -17.33
CA PHE A 181 -0.32 18.47 -18.66
C PHE A 181 -1.27 17.78 -19.63
N LEU A 182 -1.97 16.72 -19.20
CA LEU A 182 -2.95 16.02 -20.04
C LEU A 182 -4.16 16.90 -20.37
N ILE A 183 -4.62 17.72 -19.41
CA ILE A 183 -5.69 18.70 -19.65
C ILE A 183 -5.22 19.75 -20.64
N HIS A 184 -4.04 20.36 -20.43
CA HIS A 184 -3.48 21.35 -21.33
C HIS A 184 -3.31 20.80 -22.76
N LYS A 185 -2.76 19.59 -22.88
CA LYS A 185 -2.61 18.89 -24.17
C LYS A 185 -3.98 18.68 -24.83
N LYS A 186 -4.99 18.23 -24.07
CA LYS A 186 -6.36 18.03 -24.58
C LYS A 186 -7.03 19.33 -25.02
N CYS A 187 -6.85 20.42 -24.28
CA CYS A 187 -7.38 21.73 -24.65
C CYS A 187 -6.76 22.27 -25.94
N ARG A 188 -5.47 21.97 -26.17
CA ARG A 188 -4.76 22.40 -27.40
C ARG A 188 -5.02 21.48 -28.59
N SER A 189 -5.18 20.18 -28.37
CA SER A 189 -5.41 19.19 -29.43
C SER A 189 -6.92 18.94 -29.63
N SER A 190 -7.58 19.83 -30.36
CA SER A 190 -9.02 19.71 -30.67
C SER A 190 -9.41 18.46 -31.49
N LEU A 191 -8.45 17.65 -31.99
CA LEU A 191 -8.73 16.65 -33.04
C LEU A 191 -8.17 15.23 -32.85
N THR A 192 -7.44 14.90 -31.78
CA THR A 192 -6.79 13.57 -31.68
C THR A 192 -7.47 12.62 -30.68
N ARG A 193 -8.13 11.60 -31.25
CA ARG A 193 -8.85 10.47 -30.59
C ARG A 193 -7.98 9.63 -29.63
N SER A 194 -6.66 9.86 -29.60
CA SER A 194 -5.67 9.11 -28.81
C SER A 194 -5.72 9.41 -27.29
N ALA A 195 -6.23 10.57 -26.87
CA ALA A 195 -6.25 10.96 -25.44
C ALA A 195 -7.22 10.16 -24.54
N ILE A 196 -7.99 9.20 -25.08
CA ILE A 196 -9.02 8.46 -24.32
C ILE A 196 -8.43 7.26 -23.56
N SER A 197 -7.28 6.71 -23.97
CA SER A 197 -6.70 5.51 -23.34
C SER A 197 -6.11 5.76 -21.94
N GLU A 198 -5.83 7.00 -21.57
CA GLU A 198 -5.11 7.34 -20.33
C GLU A 198 -6.02 7.67 -19.14
N LYS A 199 -7.31 7.96 -19.37
CA LYS A 199 -8.28 8.27 -18.29
C LYS A 199 -8.34 7.20 -17.19
N PRO A 200 -8.34 5.90 -17.48
CA PRO A 200 -8.42 4.87 -16.43
C PRO A 200 -7.21 4.94 -15.48
N ILE A 201 -6.00 5.13 -16.02
CA ILE A 201 -4.76 5.22 -15.24
C ILE A 201 -4.81 6.40 -14.27
N LEU A 202 -5.36 7.52 -14.73
CA LEU A 202 -5.55 8.70 -13.90
C LEU A 202 -6.58 8.48 -12.80
N ILE A 203 -7.74 7.90 -13.14
CA ILE A 203 -8.78 7.58 -12.14
C ILE A 203 -8.19 6.67 -11.07
N GLN A 204 -7.41 5.65 -11.45
CA GLN A 204 -6.74 4.76 -10.49
C GLN A 204 -5.83 5.53 -9.54
N ALA A 205 -5.02 6.46 -10.07
CA ALA A 205 -4.09 7.24 -9.28
C ALA A 205 -4.81 8.15 -8.27
N ILE A 206 -5.83 8.88 -8.72
CA ILE A 206 -6.64 9.75 -7.85
C ILE A 206 -7.33 8.93 -6.77
N THR A 207 -7.99 7.85 -7.17
CA THR A 207 -8.72 6.97 -6.25
C THR A 207 -7.78 6.36 -5.19
N ARG A 208 -6.59 5.89 -5.59
CA ARG A 208 -5.58 5.37 -4.67
C ARG A 208 -5.06 6.45 -3.72
N PHE A 209 -4.69 7.61 -4.26
CA PHE A 209 -4.21 8.74 -3.47
C PHE A 209 -5.23 9.19 -2.43
N LEU A 210 -6.49 9.36 -2.82
CA LEU A 210 -7.56 9.75 -1.89
C LEU A 210 -7.77 8.69 -0.80
N GLY A 211 -7.69 7.41 -1.13
CA GLY A 211 -7.75 6.32 -0.14
C GLY A 211 -6.60 6.41 0.87
N ASP A 212 -5.37 6.51 0.39
CA ASP A 212 -4.18 6.58 1.24
C ASP A 212 -4.16 7.85 2.11
N ALA A 213 -4.49 9.00 1.53
CA ALA A 213 -4.59 10.27 2.25
C ALA A 213 -5.69 10.23 3.32
N THR A 214 -6.86 9.66 3.00
CA THR A 214 -7.96 9.52 3.96
C THR A 214 -7.54 8.65 5.14
N VAL A 215 -6.92 7.50 4.89
CA VAL A 215 -6.46 6.59 5.95
C VAL A 215 -5.36 7.23 6.79
N GLN A 216 -4.41 7.94 6.19
CA GLN A 216 -3.37 8.65 6.94
C GLN A 216 -3.96 9.76 7.82
N ILE A 217 -4.90 10.55 7.32
CA ILE A 217 -5.57 11.59 8.12
C ILE A 217 -6.33 10.94 9.28
N LEU A 218 -7.10 9.87 9.02
CA LEU A 218 -7.83 9.16 10.07
C LEU A 218 -6.89 8.60 11.14
N PHE A 219 -5.74 8.05 10.73
CA PHE A 219 -4.72 7.56 11.65
C PHE A 219 -4.14 8.68 12.53
N GLN A 220 -3.78 9.83 11.95
CA GLN A 220 -3.25 10.97 12.70
C GLN A 220 -4.29 11.58 13.66
N VAL A 221 -5.55 11.65 13.22
CA VAL A 221 -6.67 12.07 14.08
C VAL A 221 -6.85 11.06 15.23
N SER A 222 -6.74 9.76 14.95
CA SER A 222 -6.87 8.71 15.97
C SER A 222 -5.78 8.84 17.04
N LEU A 223 -4.53 9.07 16.62
CA LEU A 223 -3.41 9.31 17.53
C LEU A 223 -3.61 10.59 18.37
N SER A 224 -4.20 11.63 17.79
CA SER A 224 -4.44 12.89 18.49
C SER A 224 -5.57 12.78 19.53
N LEU A 225 -6.64 12.05 19.21
CA LEU A 225 -7.82 11.88 20.06
C LEU A 225 -7.60 10.93 21.25
N ASP A 226 -6.67 9.98 21.13
CA ASP A 226 -6.31 9.03 22.19
C ASP A 226 -5.86 9.72 23.49
N SER A 227 -5.46 10.99 23.42
CA SER A 227 -5.11 11.79 24.59
C SER A 227 -6.29 12.33 25.40
N VAL A 228 -7.53 12.26 24.89
CA VAL A 228 -8.64 13.08 25.43
C VAL A 228 -9.86 12.30 25.95
N ASN A 229 -10.25 11.11 25.46
CA ASN A 229 -11.49 10.42 25.94
C ASN A 229 -11.69 8.94 25.52
N ASP A 230 -12.60 8.24 26.22
CA ASP A 230 -13.11 6.87 25.93
C ASP A 230 -13.89 6.73 24.60
N THR A 231 -14.34 7.84 24.00
CA THR A 231 -14.94 7.85 22.65
C THR A 231 -13.96 7.42 21.54
N SER A 232 -12.68 7.25 21.88
CA SER A 232 -11.59 6.76 21.02
C SER A 232 -11.79 5.34 20.48
N PHE A 233 -12.40 4.42 21.23
CA PHE A 233 -12.36 2.99 20.89
C PHE A 233 -13.00 2.64 19.54
N MET A 234 -14.20 3.16 19.27
CA MET A 234 -14.92 2.92 18.01
C MET A 234 -14.24 3.61 16.83
N PHE A 235 -13.71 4.82 17.05
CA PHE A 235 -13.01 5.57 16.02
C PHE A 235 -11.68 4.91 15.63
N GLU A 236 -10.91 4.46 16.61
CA GLU A 236 -9.65 3.74 16.43
C GLU A 236 -9.92 2.41 15.69
N SER A 237 -10.91 1.63 16.15
CA SER A 237 -11.33 0.40 15.47
C SER A 237 -11.72 0.63 14.02
N ALA A 238 -12.51 1.67 13.74
CA ALA A 238 -12.93 2.04 12.39
C ALA A 238 -11.74 2.46 11.53
N THR A 239 -10.77 3.19 12.10
CA THR A 239 -9.56 3.63 11.43
C THR A 239 -8.69 2.45 10.99
N TYR A 240 -8.44 1.48 11.87
CA TYR A 240 -7.70 0.28 11.49
C TYR A 240 -8.47 -0.60 10.48
N CYS A 241 -9.80 -0.67 10.57
CA CYS A 241 -10.61 -1.35 9.55
C CYS A 241 -10.51 -0.67 8.18
N ALA A 242 -10.53 0.67 8.16
CA ALA A 242 -10.34 1.44 6.94
C ALA A 242 -8.93 1.23 6.36
N LEU A 243 -7.92 1.17 7.22
CA LEU A 243 -6.54 0.89 6.85
C LEU A 243 -6.38 -0.49 6.19
N LEU A 244 -6.89 -1.52 6.85
CA LEU A 244 -6.98 -2.88 6.34
C LEU A 244 -7.67 -2.93 4.98
N PHE A 245 -8.86 -2.33 4.87
CA PHE A 245 -9.63 -2.36 3.63
C PHE A 245 -8.90 -1.64 2.49
N ASN A 246 -8.31 -0.47 2.78
CA ASN A 246 -7.60 0.33 1.80
C ASN A 246 -6.39 -0.43 1.21
N TYR A 247 -5.56 -1.01 2.07
CA TYR A 247 -4.35 -1.69 1.60
C TYR A 247 -4.62 -3.07 1.04
N LEU A 248 -5.48 -3.85 1.69
CA LEU A 248 -5.62 -5.26 1.37
C LEU A 248 -6.59 -5.54 0.23
N CYS A 249 -7.62 -4.72 0.09
CA CYS A 249 -8.72 -5.00 -0.83
C CYS A 249 -8.87 -3.86 -1.85
N PHE A 250 -8.91 -2.60 -1.44
CA PHE A 250 -9.13 -1.48 -2.35
C PHE A 250 -8.01 -1.29 -3.39
N ALA A 251 -6.74 -1.32 -2.96
CA ALA A 251 -5.59 -1.21 -3.86
C ALA A 251 -5.56 -2.31 -4.96
N PRO A 252 -5.69 -3.61 -4.62
CA PRO A 252 -5.79 -4.68 -5.61
C PRO A 252 -7.03 -4.57 -6.51
N LEU A 253 -8.20 -4.26 -5.93
CA LEU A 253 -9.46 -4.15 -6.67
C LEU A 253 -9.41 -3.02 -7.69
N THR A 254 -8.93 -1.84 -7.30
CA THR A 254 -8.78 -0.70 -8.22
C THR A 254 -7.80 -1.04 -9.35
N CYS A 255 -6.71 -1.75 -9.05
CA CYS A 255 -5.77 -2.23 -10.06
C CYS A 255 -6.44 -3.16 -11.08
N ILE A 256 -7.21 -4.15 -10.63
CA ILE A 256 -7.93 -5.09 -11.51
C ILE A 256 -9.06 -4.40 -12.29
N LEU A 257 -9.89 -3.61 -11.62
CA LEU A 257 -11.09 -3.03 -12.24
C LEU A 257 -10.76 -2.07 -13.37
N ILE A 258 -9.66 -1.32 -13.21
CA ILE A 258 -9.27 -0.27 -14.14
C ILE A 258 -8.39 -0.83 -15.26
N ASN A 259 -7.47 -1.74 -14.95
CA ASN A 259 -6.52 -2.27 -15.93
C ASN A 259 -7.12 -3.47 -16.66
N ARG A 260 -7.74 -3.22 -17.82
CA ARG A 260 -8.35 -4.26 -18.67
C ARG A 260 -7.38 -5.39 -19.03
N THR A 261 -6.12 -5.06 -19.30
CA THR A 261 -5.08 -6.04 -19.65
C THR A 261 -4.79 -6.96 -18.47
N LEU A 262 -4.63 -6.40 -17.27
CA LEU A 262 -4.42 -7.17 -16.05
C LEU A 262 -5.66 -7.99 -15.69
N LYS A 263 -6.86 -7.40 -15.79
CA LYS A 263 -8.14 -8.09 -15.57
C LYS A 263 -8.27 -9.32 -16.46
N ALA A 264 -7.98 -9.16 -17.76
CA ALA A 264 -8.00 -10.27 -18.70
C ALA A 264 -6.99 -11.36 -18.30
N ALA A 265 -5.78 -10.99 -17.89
CA ALA A 265 -4.76 -11.94 -17.46
C ALA A 265 -5.08 -12.65 -16.13
N VAL A 266 -5.78 -11.97 -15.21
CA VAL A 266 -6.16 -12.53 -13.90
C VAL A 266 -7.31 -13.52 -14.03
N PHE A 267 -8.39 -13.14 -14.74
CA PHE A 267 -9.63 -13.93 -14.82
C PHE A 267 -9.70 -14.89 -16.00
N LYS A 268 -9.04 -14.59 -17.12
CA LYS A 268 -9.03 -15.49 -18.26
C LYS A 268 -7.86 -16.47 -18.07
N TYR A 269 -8.16 -17.75 -17.82
CA TYR A 269 -7.18 -18.82 -17.99
C TYR A 269 -6.62 -18.68 -19.41
N SER A 270 -5.37 -18.26 -19.53
CA SER A 270 -4.79 -17.90 -20.81
C SER A 270 -4.60 -19.15 -21.67
N THR A 271 -5.57 -19.46 -22.51
CA THR A 271 -5.28 -19.90 -23.89
C THR A 271 -4.95 -18.64 -24.69
N VAL A 272 -3.94 -17.88 -24.26
CA VAL A 272 -3.35 -16.81 -25.07
C VAL A 272 -2.36 -17.51 -25.98
N SER A 273 -2.92 -18.21 -26.96
CA SER A 273 -2.20 -18.56 -28.17
C SER A 273 -1.71 -17.26 -28.82
N ARG A 274 -0.44 -17.30 -29.16
CA ARG A 274 0.31 -16.31 -29.95
C ARG A 274 -0.50 -15.85 -31.15
N THR A 275 -1.14 -14.70 -31.06
CA THR A 275 -1.52 -13.97 -32.27
C THR A 275 -1.54 -12.49 -31.95
N VAL A 276 -1.02 -11.70 -32.90
CA VAL A 276 -0.95 -10.23 -32.96
C VAL A 276 0.32 -9.65 -32.31
N CYS A 277 1.18 -8.87 -32.98
CA CYS A 277 1.42 -8.53 -34.38
C CYS A 277 2.85 -7.95 -34.42
N VAL A 278 3.68 -8.41 -35.35
CA VAL A 278 4.86 -7.66 -35.81
C VAL A 278 4.32 -6.64 -36.80
N GLY A 279 4.45 -5.36 -36.45
CA GLY A 279 4.11 -4.21 -37.27
C GLY A 279 4.90 -3.03 -36.77
#